data_AF-A0A948WJW6-F1
#
_entry.id   AF-A0A948WJW6-F1
#
_cell.length_a   1.000
_cell.length_b   1.000
_cell.length_c   1.000
_cell.angle_alpha   90.00
_cell.angle_beta   90.00
_cell.angle_gamma   90.00
#
_symmetry.space_group_name_H-M   'P 1'
#
loop_
_entity.id
_entity.type
_entity.pdbx_description
1 polymer ?
#
loop_
_entity_poly.entity_id
_entity_poly.type
_entity_poly.pdbx_seq_one_letter_code
_entity_poly.pdbx_strand_id
1 'polypeptide(L)'
;MARSPREKGHVLAARNARVLYVPSTKVASSTMRLLLAEANGTHRPELVPYLDGPTISVEQSVHNMMINGLVHMELLPARDQAEMKTSPDWWRIAAVRNPYARLYSAWENRILLRAPGQVLPQAWDACADVMVGSSIDIGETFRRFVRVLVETPEVFGRDSHFKSQASHFDLTP
;
A
#
# COMPACT_ATOMS: atom_id res chain seq x y z
N MET A 1 19.76 -24.59 0.78
CA MET A 1 18.58 -23.72 0.54
C MET A 1 18.78 -22.41 1.29
N ALA A 2 19.29 -21.38 0.61
CA ALA A 2 19.45 -20.08 1.23
C ALA A 2 18.06 -19.40 1.33
N ARG A 3 17.61 -19.11 2.55
CA ARG A 3 16.49 -18.18 2.76
C ARG A 3 16.97 -16.81 2.30
N SER A 4 16.46 -16.32 1.18
CA SER A 4 16.65 -14.91 0.79
C SER A 4 16.00 -14.04 1.87
N PRO A 5 16.75 -13.17 2.56
CA PRO A 5 16.12 -12.08 3.31
C PRO A 5 15.35 -11.29 2.26
N ARG A 6 14.04 -11.08 2.45
CA ARG A 6 13.33 -10.05 1.67
C ARG A 6 14.02 -8.73 2.00
N GLU A 7 15.00 -8.34 1.18
CA GLU A 7 15.61 -7.01 1.29
C GLU A 7 14.47 -6.02 1.13
N LYS A 8 14.20 -5.28 2.21
CA LYS A 8 13.02 -4.43 2.33
C LYS A 8 13.29 -3.15 1.58
N GLY A 9 12.81 -3.09 0.34
CA GLY A 9 12.65 -1.82 -0.36
C GLY A 9 11.27 -1.23 -0.14
N HIS A 10 11.17 0.10 -0.15
CA HIS A 10 9.92 0.83 -0.06
C HIS A 10 9.69 1.67 -1.32
N VAL A 11 10.71 2.43 -1.71
CA VAL A 11 10.65 3.35 -2.84
C VAL A 11 10.75 2.58 -4.15
N LEU A 12 9.86 2.87 -5.10
CA LEU A 12 9.83 2.23 -6.41
C LEU A 12 10.51 3.13 -7.45
N ALA A 13 11.43 2.57 -8.23
CA ALA A 13 12.11 3.25 -9.30
C ALA A 13 11.60 2.78 -10.67
N ALA A 14 11.04 3.72 -11.44
CA ALA A 14 10.73 3.59 -12.85
C ALA A 14 11.87 4.22 -13.66
N ARG A 15 12.94 3.45 -13.88
CA ARG A 15 14.22 3.97 -14.38
C ARG A 15 14.15 4.58 -15.78
N ASN A 16 13.38 3.99 -16.69
CA ASN A 16 13.21 4.51 -18.05
C ASN A 16 12.40 5.81 -18.06
N ALA A 17 11.46 5.96 -17.13
CA ALA A 17 10.67 7.19 -16.96
C ALA A 17 11.35 8.24 -16.06
N ARG A 18 12.48 7.89 -15.42
CA ARG A 18 13.19 8.72 -14.42
C ARG A 18 12.28 9.20 -13.28
N VAL A 19 11.49 8.28 -12.73
CA VAL A 19 10.60 8.56 -11.59
C VAL A 19 10.94 7.66 -10.39
N LEU A 20 11.14 8.28 -9.23
CA LEU A 20 11.04 7.65 -7.92
C LEU A 20 9.64 7.88 -7.36
N TYR A 21 8.95 6.79 -7.05
CA TYR A 21 7.63 6.80 -6.44
C TYR A 21 7.69 6.25 -5.02
N VAL A 22 7.17 7.02 -4.08
CA VAL A 22 7.02 6.60 -2.68
C VAL A 22 5.59 6.12 -2.46
N PRO A 23 5.35 4.80 -2.37
CA PRO A 23 4.01 4.27 -2.26
C PRO A 23 3.44 4.48 -0.86
N SER A 24 2.18 4.96 -0.79
CA SER A 24 1.41 4.94 0.46
C SER A 24 0.11 4.14 0.29
N THR A 25 -0.47 3.73 1.42
CA THR A 25 -1.71 2.94 1.43
C THR A 25 -2.94 3.81 1.16
N LYS A 26 -3.87 3.30 0.36
CA LYS A 26 -5.21 3.88 0.10
C LYS A 26 -5.24 5.27 -0.57
N VAL A 27 -4.19 5.60 -1.33
CA VAL A 27 -4.06 6.84 -2.13
C VAL A 27 -4.14 6.60 -3.65
N ALA A 28 -4.80 5.53 -4.10
CA ALA A 28 -4.74 5.04 -5.49
C ALA A 28 -3.36 4.53 -5.93
N SER A 29 -2.61 3.92 -5.01
CA SER A 29 -1.25 3.43 -5.30
C SER A 29 -1.20 2.21 -6.24
N SER A 30 -2.31 1.49 -6.47
CA SER A 30 -2.39 0.49 -7.56
C SER A 30 -2.31 1.17 -8.93
N THR A 31 -3.11 2.21 -9.14
CA THR A 31 -3.13 3.00 -10.39
C THR A 31 -1.78 3.65 -10.66
N MET A 32 -1.14 4.23 -9.63
CA MET A 32 0.21 4.79 -9.77
C MET A 32 1.24 3.74 -10.19
N ARG A 33 1.20 2.54 -9.61
CA ARG A 33 2.10 1.45 -10.01
C ARG A 33 1.88 1.02 -11.45
N LEU A 34 0.62 0.90 -11.87
CA LEU A 34 0.28 0.55 -13.25
C LEU A 34 0.81 1.60 -14.23
N LEU A 35 0.48 2.87 -13.99
CA LEU A 35 0.92 3.99 -14.82
C LEU A 35 2.45 4.03 -14.94
N LEU A 36 3.16 3.86 -13.82
CA LEU A 36 4.62 3.86 -13.80
C LEU A 36 5.20 2.63 -14.50
N ALA A 37 4.62 1.45 -14.32
CA ALA A 37 5.05 0.24 -15.00
C ALA A 37 4.89 0.34 -16.52
N GLU A 38 3.78 0.91 -16.98
CA GLU A 38 3.53 1.17 -18.41
C GLU A 38 4.50 2.21 -18.96
N ALA A 39 4.64 3.37 -18.29
CA ALA A 39 5.59 4.40 -18.70
C ALA A 39 7.05 3.93 -18.67
N ASN A 40 7.39 3.00 -17.78
CA ASN A 40 8.70 2.37 -17.69
C ASN A 40 8.91 1.26 -18.73
N GLY A 41 7.85 0.80 -19.41
CA GLY A 41 7.89 -0.31 -20.36
C GLY A 41 8.09 -1.68 -19.69
N THR A 42 7.69 -1.83 -18.43
CA THR A 42 7.93 -3.05 -17.62
C THR A 42 6.66 -3.78 -17.18
N HIS A 43 5.48 -3.28 -17.53
CA HIS A 43 4.22 -3.93 -17.22
C HIS A 43 4.07 -5.27 -17.97
N ARG A 44 3.73 -6.34 -17.24
CA ARG A 44 3.62 -7.73 -17.71
C ARG A 44 2.28 -8.37 -17.32
N PRO A 45 1.15 -7.91 -17.86
CA PRO A 45 -0.17 -8.45 -17.51
C PRO A 45 -0.34 -9.93 -17.92
N GLU A 46 0.42 -10.41 -18.90
CA GLU A 46 0.41 -11.81 -19.35
C GLU A 46 0.84 -12.80 -18.27
N LEU A 47 1.51 -12.33 -17.21
CA LEU A 47 1.96 -13.17 -16.10
C LEU A 47 0.89 -13.39 -15.02
N VAL A 48 -0.22 -12.65 -15.05
CA VAL A 48 -1.29 -12.73 -14.03
C VAL A 48 -1.84 -14.15 -13.84
N PRO A 49 -2.13 -14.94 -14.90
CA PRO A 49 -2.67 -16.30 -14.73
C PRO A 49 -1.73 -17.27 -14.01
N TYR A 50 -0.45 -16.93 -13.89
CA TYR A 50 0.58 -17.77 -13.28
C TYR A 50 0.94 -17.32 -11.86
N LEU A 51 0.20 -16.37 -11.29
CA LEU A 51 0.42 -15.90 -9.93
C LEU A 51 -0.42 -16.66 -8.92
N ASP A 52 0.25 -17.39 -8.03
CA ASP A 52 -0.34 -17.86 -6.79
C ASP A 52 -0.17 -16.77 -5.72
N GLY A 53 -1.20 -15.97 -5.50
CA GLY A 53 -1.15 -14.88 -4.54
C GLY A 53 -2.52 -14.50 -3.96
N PRO A 54 -2.57 -13.90 -2.75
CA PRO A 54 -3.80 -13.48 -2.11
C PRO A 54 -4.31 -12.15 -2.69
N THR A 55 -4.48 -12.06 -4.00
CA THR A 55 -5.07 -10.88 -4.67
C THR A 55 -6.59 -11.03 -4.71
N ILE A 56 -7.32 -10.02 -4.24
CA ILE A 56 -8.80 -10.05 -4.28
C ILE A 56 -9.37 -9.75 -5.68
N SER A 57 -8.53 -9.25 -6.59
CA SER A 57 -8.90 -8.94 -7.96
C SER A 57 -7.67 -8.91 -8.87
N VAL A 58 -7.90 -9.02 -10.18
CA VAL A 58 -6.85 -8.94 -11.21
C VAL A 58 -6.10 -7.63 -11.12
N GLU A 59 -6.77 -6.52 -10.83
CA GLU A 59 -6.16 -5.18 -10.73
C GLU A 59 -5.17 -5.07 -9.56
N GLN A 60 -5.31 -5.90 -8.52
CA GLN A 60 -4.34 -5.93 -7.42
C GLN A 60 -3.05 -6.67 -7.77
N SER A 61 -3.02 -7.43 -8.86
CA SER A 61 -1.81 -8.12 -9.33
C SER A 61 -0.64 -7.17 -9.59
N VAL A 62 -0.91 -5.89 -9.90
CA VAL A 62 0.12 -4.86 -10.11
C VAL A 62 0.97 -4.57 -8.86
N HIS A 63 0.58 -5.02 -7.68
CA HIS A 63 1.44 -4.97 -6.48
C HIS A 63 2.55 -6.01 -6.50
N ASN A 64 2.43 -7.05 -7.33
CA ASN A 64 3.48 -8.04 -7.54
C ASN A 64 4.56 -7.46 -8.47
N MET A 65 5.81 -7.48 -8.02
CA MET A 65 6.95 -6.96 -8.78
C MET A 65 7.19 -7.73 -10.08
N MET A 66 6.76 -8.99 -10.18
CA MET A 66 6.79 -9.75 -11.44
C MET A 66 5.84 -9.17 -12.50
N ILE A 67 4.73 -8.53 -12.07
CA ILE A 67 3.74 -7.92 -12.98
C ILE A 67 4.11 -6.49 -13.31
N ASN A 68 4.50 -5.68 -12.33
CA ASN A 68 4.82 -4.27 -12.59
C ASN A 68 6.26 -4.08 -13.13
N GLY A 69 7.18 -4.99 -12.82
CA GLY A 69 8.59 -4.94 -13.24
C GLY A 69 9.37 -3.70 -12.76
N LEU A 70 8.82 -2.94 -11.81
CA LEU A 70 9.52 -1.87 -11.12
C LEU A 70 10.57 -2.47 -10.18
N VAL A 71 11.55 -1.67 -9.79
CA VAL A 71 12.58 -2.10 -8.84
C VAL A 71 12.53 -1.25 -7.59
N HIS A 72 12.83 -1.86 -6.46
CA HIS A 72 13.04 -1.10 -5.24
C HIS A 72 14.36 -0.33 -5.32
N MET A 73 14.31 0.98 -5.11
CA MET A 73 15.49 1.84 -5.16
C MET A 73 16.57 1.35 -4.19
N GLU A 74 16.17 0.90 -3.00
CA GLU A 74 17.06 0.45 -1.93
C GLU A 74 17.86 -0.81 -2.29
N LEU A 75 17.46 -1.53 -3.36
CA LEU A 75 18.15 -2.72 -3.87
C LEU A 75 19.15 -2.38 -4.98
N LEU A 76 19.23 -1.12 -5.40
CA LEU A 76 20.16 -0.66 -6.43
C LEU A 76 21.50 -0.21 -5.80
N PRO A 77 22.60 -0.15 -6.58
CA PRO A 77 23.88 0.35 -6.09
C PRO A 77 23.76 1.74 -5.46
N ALA A 78 24.54 2.02 -4.41
CA ALA A 78 24.47 3.30 -3.68
C ALA A 78 24.66 4.52 -4.60
N ARG A 79 25.46 4.39 -5.67
CA ARG A 79 25.63 5.42 -6.69
C ARG A 79 24.30 5.75 -7.38
N ASP A 80 23.58 4.73 -7.83
CA ASP A 80 22.28 4.87 -8.50
C ASP A 80 21.26 5.47 -7.53
N GLN A 81 21.25 5.02 -6.27
CA GLN A 81 20.41 5.61 -5.22
C GLN A 81 20.67 7.11 -5.03
N ALA A 82 21.95 7.51 -4.93
CA ALA A 82 22.33 8.90 -4.76
C ALA A 82 21.93 9.76 -5.97
N GLU A 83 22.12 9.25 -7.18
CA GLU A 83 21.69 9.92 -8.41
C GLU A 83 20.18 10.12 -8.42
N MET A 84 19.39 9.07 -8.20
CA MET A 84 17.93 9.16 -8.20
C MET A 84 17.39 10.08 -7.10
N LYS A 85 18.06 10.15 -5.94
CA LYS A 85 17.68 11.03 -4.81
C LYS A 85 18.02 12.51 -5.04
N THR A 86 19.10 12.82 -5.76
CA THR A 86 19.65 14.20 -5.80
C THR A 86 19.64 14.85 -7.18
N SER A 87 19.66 14.08 -8.26
CA SER A 87 19.71 14.63 -9.62
C SER A 87 18.42 15.37 -9.98
N PRO A 88 18.48 16.54 -10.64
CA PRO A 88 17.30 17.27 -11.12
C PRO A 88 16.56 16.53 -12.24
N ASP A 89 17.20 15.55 -12.87
CA ASP A 89 16.62 14.74 -13.96
C ASP A 89 15.59 13.71 -13.49
N TRP A 90 15.46 13.53 -12.17
CA TRP A 90 14.59 12.55 -11.55
C TRP A 90 13.41 13.21 -10.84
N TRP A 91 12.21 12.77 -11.18
CA TRP A 91 11.00 13.14 -10.45
C TRP A 91 10.86 12.28 -9.21
N ARG A 92 10.65 12.92 -8.05
CA ARG A 92 10.40 12.24 -6.76
C ARG A 92 8.97 12.55 -6.36
N ILE A 93 8.10 11.56 -6.50
CA ILE A 93 6.65 11.76 -6.38
C ILE A 93 6.05 10.86 -5.31
N ALA A 94 4.98 11.35 -4.70
CA ALA A 94 4.12 10.59 -3.82
C ALA A 94 2.68 11.05 -4.05
N ALA A 95 1.75 10.13 -3.81
CA ALA A 95 0.32 10.46 -3.78
C ALA A 95 -0.12 10.60 -2.33
N VAL A 96 -0.91 11.63 -2.05
CA VAL A 96 -1.58 11.86 -0.77
C VAL A 96 -3.08 11.92 -0.99
N ARG A 97 -3.84 11.60 0.04
CA ARG A 97 -5.30 11.68 0.01
C ARG A 97 -5.80 12.46 1.21
N ASN A 98 -7.00 13.04 1.10
CA ASN A 98 -7.74 13.55 2.24
C ASN A 98 -7.73 12.49 3.37
N PRO A 99 -7.27 12.83 4.59
CA PRO A 99 -7.09 11.85 5.66
C PRO A 99 -8.36 11.08 6.02
N TYR A 100 -9.52 11.74 6.02
CA TYR A 100 -10.80 11.13 6.33
C TYR A 100 -11.21 10.10 5.26
N ALA A 101 -11.14 10.48 3.98
CA ALA A 101 -11.46 9.56 2.88
C ALA A 101 -10.48 8.37 2.81
N ARG A 102 -9.20 8.60 3.14
CA ARG A 102 -8.19 7.54 3.25
C ARG A 102 -8.54 6.58 4.39
N LEU A 103 -8.92 7.12 5.54
CA LEU A 103 -9.27 6.35 6.74
C LEU A 103 -10.51 5.49 6.51
N TYR A 104 -11.57 6.05 5.91
CA TYR A 104 -12.76 5.29 5.53
C TYR A 104 -12.40 4.12 4.59
N SER A 105 -11.58 4.38 3.57
CA SER A 105 -11.15 3.34 2.64
C SER A 105 -10.27 2.25 3.29
N ALA A 106 -9.53 2.60 4.34
CA ALA A 106 -8.77 1.63 5.15
C ALA A 106 -9.71 0.77 5.99
N TRP A 107 -10.68 1.38 6.68
CA TRP A 107 -11.72 0.67 7.44
C TRP A 107 -12.50 -0.31 6.56
N GLU A 108 -13.05 0.17 5.45
CA GLU A 108 -13.84 -0.63 4.53
C GLU A 108 -13.06 -1.87 4.06
N ASN A 109 -11.79 -1.68 3.69
CA ASN A 109 -10.97 -2.78 3.17
C ASN A 109 -10.50 -3.76 4.25
N ARG A 110 -10.04 -3.27 5.41
CA ARG A 110 -9.33 -4.08 6.41
C ARG A 110 -10.22 -4.58 7.53
N ILE A 111 -11.28 -3.85 7.87
CA ILE A 111 -12.19 -4.16 8.97
C ILE A 111 -13.50 -4.74 8.44
N LEU A 112 -14.20 -4.01 7.56
CA LEU A 112 -15.50 -4.44 7.05
C LEU A 112 -15.37 -5.64 6.10
N LEU A 113 -14.60 -5.50 5.02
CA LEU A 113 -14.44 -6.54 4.00
C LEU A 113 -13.39 -7.61 4.36
N ARG A 114 -12.59 -7.36 5.41
CA ARG A 114 -11.52 -8.25 5.88
C ARG A 114 -10.62 -8.76 4.75
N ALA A 115 -10.23 -7.85 3.84
CA ALA A 115 -9.42 -8.21 2.68
C ALA A 115 -8.14 -8.98 3.11
N PRO A 116 -7.64 -9.91 2.27
CA PRO A 116 -6.41 -10.64 2.54
C PRO A 116 -5.24 -9.71 2.87
N GLY A 117 -4.36 -10.17 3.77
CA GLY A 117 -3.24 -9.38 4.28
C GLY A 117 -2.92 -9.75 5.72
N GLN A 118 -2.50 -8.77 6.52
CA GLN A 118 -2.29 -8.98 7.95
C GLN A 118 -3.61 -9.37 8.64
N VAL A 119 -3.59 -10.43 9.46
CA VAL A 119 -4.74 -10.83 10.25
C VAL A 119 -4.84 -9.90 11.47
N LEU A 120 -6.03 -9.37 11.74
CA LEU A 120 -6.26 -8.36 12.77
C LEU A 120 -7.42 -8.79 13.70
N PRO A 121 -7.30 -9.92 14.41
CA PRO A 121 -8.44 -10.51 15.13
C PRO A 121 -8.94 -9.56 16.23
N GLN A 122 -8.03 -8.97 17.01
CA GLN A 122 -8.36 -8.01 18.06
C GLN A 122 -9.06 -6.76 17.51
N ALA A 123 -8.62 -6.24 16.37
CA ALA A 123 -9.29 -5.10 15.74
C ALA A 123 -10.67 -5.46 15.19
N TRP A 124 -10.84 -6.66 14.61
CA TRP A 124 -12.13 -7.12 14.11
C TRP A 124 -13.15 -7.29 15.24
N ASP A 125 -12.73 -7.81 16.39
CA ASP A 125 -13.61 -7.96 17.56
C ASP A 125 -13.96 -6.59 18.15
N ALA A 126 -12.96 -5.72 18.35
CA ALA A 126 -13.17 -4.38 18.90
C ALA A 126 -14.01 -3.48 17.98
N CYS A 127 -13.92 -3.68 16.67
CA CYS A 127 -14.64 -2.92 15.65
C CYS A 127 -15.83 -3.68 15.07
N ALA A 128 -16.44 -4.61 15.83
CA ALA A 128 -17.60 -5.38 15.37
C ALA A 128 -18.72 -4.47 14.82
N ASP A 129 -19.39 -4.93 13.76
CA ASP A 129 -20.45 -4.19 13.08
C ASP A 129 -21.60 -3.85 14.03
N VAL A 130 -22.22 -2.69 13.80
CA VAL A 130 -23.42 -2.26 14.53
C VAL A 130 -24.64 -2.60 13.69
N MET A 131 -25.55 -3.39 14.27
CA MET A 131 -26.73 -3.88 13.57
C MET A 131 -27.96 -3.04 13.91
N VAL A 132 -28.77 -2.73 12.90
CA VAL A 132 -30.12 -2.18 13.02
C VAL A 132 -31.08 -3.18 12.37
N GLY A 133 -31.75 -3.99 13.20
CA GLY A 133 -32.50 -5.15 12.73
C GLY A 133 -31.56 -6.17 12.08
N SER A 134 -31.82 -6.53 10.82
CA SER A 134 -30.99 -7.44 10.03
C SER A 134 -29.93 -6.74 9.17
N SER A 135 -29.81 -5.42 9.26
CA SER A 135 -28.93 -4.61 8.42
C SER A 135 -27.79 -4.01 9.23
N ILE A 136 -26.64 -3.77 8.60
CA ILE A 136 -25.51 -3.06 9.20
C ILE A 136 -25.77 -1.55 9.13
N ASP A 137 -25.61 -0.86 10.25
CA ASP A 137 -25.47 0.59 10.29
C ASP A 137 -24.03 0.97 9.97
N ILE A 138 -23.79 1.34 8.71
CA ILE A 138 -22.48 1.71 8.19
C ILE A 138 -21.90 2.94 8.92
N GLY A 139 -22.74 3.93 9.20
CA GLY A 139 -22.29 5.18 9.83
C GLY A 139 -21.83 4.93 11.26
N GLU A 140 -22.63 4.21 12.04
CA GLU A 140 -22.32 3.86 13.42
C GLU A 140 -21.17 2.85 13.52
N THR A 141 -21.06 1.90 12.59
CA THR A 141 -19.93 0.97 12.52
C THR A 141 -18.62 1.70 12.23
N PHE A 142 -18.61 2.62 11.25
CA PHE A 142 -17.43 3.44 10.98
C PHE A 142 -17.08 4.33 12.18
N ARG A 143 -18.08 4.92 12.84
CA ARG A 143 -17.87 5.72 14.06
C ARG A 143 -17.24 4.90 15.18
N ARG A 144 -17.70 3.66 15.40
CA ARG A 144 -17.10 2.73 16.36
C ARG A 144 -15.64 2.47 16.04
N PHE A 145 -15.32 2.17 14.78
CA PHE A 145 -13.93 1.98 14.34
C PHE A 145 -13.05 3.21 14.63
N VAL A 146 -13.52 4.43 14.30
CA VAL A 146 -12.76 5.65 14.55
C VAL A 146 -12.49 5.82 16.05
N ARG A 147 -13.49 5.54 16.90
CA ARG A 147 -13.32 5.59 18.36
C ARG A 147 -12.24 4.59 18.83
N VAL A 148 -12.31 3.34 18.38
CA VAL A 148 -11.32 2.31 18.72
C VAL A 148 -9.92 2.69 18.23
N LEU A 149 -9.79 3.28 17.05
CA LEU A 149 -8.52 3.76 16.51
C LEU A 149 -7.88 4.85 17.39
N VAL A 150 -8.68 5.70 18.01
CA VAL A 150 -8.20 6.77 18.89
C VAL A 150 -7.91 6.24 20.30
N GLU A 151 -8.82 5.44 20.85
CA GLU A 151 -8.77 4.99 22.24
C GLU A 151 -7.85 3.77 22.46
N THR A 152 -7.67 2.93 21.43
CA THR A 152 -6.97 1.64 21.53
C THR A 152 -6.19 1.31 20.25
N PRO A 153 -5.31 2.21 19.75
CA PRO A 153 -4.62 2.07 18.46
C PRO A 153 -3.77 0.80 18.33
N GLU A 154 -3.33 0.20 19.43
CA GLU A 154 -2.50 -1.00 19.48
C GLU A 154 -3.18 -2.24 18.88
N VAL A 155 -4.51 -2.32 18.85
CA VAL A 155 -5.23 -3.47 18.26
C VAL A 155 -5.02 -3.56 16.74
N PHE A 156 -4.65 -2.44 16.10
CA PHE A 156 -4.32 -2.38 14.68
C PHE A 156 -2.86 -2.76 14.39
N GLY A 157 -2.04 -2.93 15.44
CA GLY A 157 -0.66 -3.39 15.37
C GLY A 157 0.20 -2.56 14.42
N ARG A 158 0.91 -3.24 13.51
CA ARG A 158 1.83 -2.61 12.56
C ARG A 158 1.25 -2.38 11.15
N ASP A 159 -0.05 -2.60 10.96
CA ASP A 159 -0.67 -2.51 9.63
C ASP A 159 -0.58 -1.05 9.11
N SER A 160 0.05 -0.88 7.95
CA SER A 160 0.34 0.44 7.35
C SER A 160 -0.92 1.16 6.87
N HIS A 161 -2.07 0.49 6.78
CA HIS A 161 -3.35 1.12 6.45
C HIS A 161 -3.79 2.13 7.52
N PHE A 162 -3.42 1.91 8.78
CA PHE A 162 -3.84 2.75 9.91
C PHE A 162 -2.76 3.75 10.37
N LYS A 163 -1.59 3.74 9.73
CA LYS A 163 -0.52 4.72 9.99
C LYS A 163 -0.74 6.00 9.22
N SER A 164 -0.13 7.09 9.70
CA SER A 164 -0.10 8.37 8.98
C SER A 164 0.55 8.20 7.60
N GLN A 165 -0.04 8.80 6.56
CA GLN A 165 0.56 8.77 5.23
C GLN A 165 1.91 9.50 5.17
N ALA A 166 2.14 10.48 6.06
CA ALA A 166 3.41 11.18 6.17
C ALA A 166 4.56 10.26 6.59
N SER A 167 4.28 9.16 7.30
CA SER A 167 5.29 8.18 7.71
C SER A 167 5.91 7.40 6.55
N HIS A 168 5.35 7.51 5.34
CA HIS A 168 5.90 6.90 4.14
C HIS A 168 6.94 7.77 3.42
N PHE A 169 6.95 9.09 3.65
CA PHE A 169 7.69 10.04 2.80
C PHE A 169 9.08 10.39 3.32
N ASP A 170 9.56 9.68 4.32
CA ASP A 170 10.90 9.88 4.83
C ASP A 170 11.94 9.32 3.82
N LEU A 171 12.46 10.22 2.99
CA LEU A 171 13.53 9.95 2.03
C LEU A 171 14.88 10.49 2.52
N THR A 172 15.00 10.78 3.83
CA THR A 172 16.24 11.33 4.40
C THR A 172 17.43 10.43 4.01
N PRO A 173 18.59 11.01 3.66
CA PRO A 173 19.76 10.27 3.19
C PRO A 173 20.13 9.05 4.03
#